data_AF-A0A970PA54-F1
#
_entry.id   AF-A0A970PA54-F1
#
_cell.length_a   1.000
_cell.length_b   1.000
_cell.length_c   1.000
_cell.angle_alpha   90.00
_cell.angle_beta   90.00
_cell.angle_gamma   90.00
#
_symmetry.space_group_name_H-M   'P 1'
#
loop_
_entity.id
_entity.type
_entity.pdbx_description
1 polymer ?
#
loop_
_entity_poly.entity_id
_entity_poly.type
_entity_poly.pdbx_seq_one_letter_code
_entity_poly.pdbx_strand_id
1 'polypeptide(L)' 'LLDSPLWVDSLYGQYAERWGITEDEVRQKYIDQVPMKRGCTYDDVADVVVFLASDAAGYMTGQAINVTGGQIMH' A
#
# COMPACT_ATOMS: atom_id res chain seq x y z
N LEU A 1 0.56 -2.98 0.10
CA LEU A 1 0.14 -3.74 -1.09
C LEU A 1 -1.13 -4.49 -0.73
N LEU A 2 -2.30 -4.04 -1.22
CA LEU A 2 -3.57 -4.68 -0.84
C LEU A 2 -3.76 -6.06 -1.48
N ASP A 3 -3.03 -6.33 -2.57
CA ASP A 3 -3.10 -7.61 -3.31
C ASP A 3 -1.91 -8.54 -3.04
N SER A 4 -1.18 -8.32 -1.94
CA SER A 4 -0.10 -9.24 -1.58
C SER A 4 -0.62 -10.55 -0.98
N PRO A 5 0.15 -11.65 -1.02
CA PRO A 5 -0.24 -12.93 -0.42
C PRO A 5 -0.68 -12.79 1.04
N LEU A 6 -0.02 -11.94 1.83
CA LEU A 6 -0.42 -11.68 3.21
C LEU A 6 -1.87 -11.15 3.30
N TRP A 7 -2.27 -10.25 2.41
CA TRP A 7 -3.60 -9.69 2.40
C TRP A 7 -4.64 -10.68 1.89
N VAL A 8 -4.37 -11.27 0.72
CA VAL A 8 -5.29 -12.16 0.01
C VAL A 8 -5.48 -13.48 0.76
N ASP A 9 -4.40 -14.08 1.27
CA ASP A 9 -4.45 -15.42 1.87
C ASP A 9 -4.83 -15.39 3.37
N SER A 10 -4.87 -14.21 4.00
CA SER A 10 -4.95 -14.13 5.46
C SER A 10 -5.67 -12.90 6.00
N LEU A 11 -5.19 -11.68 5.72
CA LEU A 11 -5.71 -10.49 6.44
C LEU A 11 -7.15 -10.15 6.12
N TYR A 12 -7.60 -10.31 4.85
CA TYR A 12 -8.99 -10.03 4.52
C TYR A 12 -9.96 -10.89 5.34
N GLY A 13 -9.74 -12.21 5.38
CA GLY A 13 -10.52 -13.13 6.19
C GLY A 13 -10.48 -12.80 7.69
N GLN A 14 -9.30 -12.51 8.23
CA GLN A 14 -9.16 -12.13 9.65
C GLN A 14 -9.91 -10.86 10.01
N TYR A 15 -9.85 -9.82 9.17
CA TYR A 15 -10.57 -8.57 9.40
C TYR A 15 -12.07 -8.72 9.18
N ALA A 16 -12.47 -9.52 8.19
CA ALA A 16 -13.87 -9.84 7.90
C ALA A 16 -14.53 -10.51 9.12
N GLU A 17 -13.89 -11.56 9.68
CA GLU A 17 -14.36 -12.23 10.89
C GLU A 17 -14.40 -11.28 12.09
N ARG A 18 -13.32 -10.52 12.31
CA ARG A 18 -13.21 -9.60 13.45
C ARG A 18 -14.27 -8.49 13.42
N TRP A 19 -14.64 -8.02 12.24
CA TRP A 19 -15.57 -6.89 12.08
C TRP A 19 -16.99 -7.33 11.73
N GLY A 20 -17.22 -8.62 11.47
CA GLY A 20 -18.53 -9.14 11.09
C GLY A 20 -19.01 -8.61 9.73
N ILE A 21 -18.08 -8.40 8.79
CA ILE A 21 -18.34 -7.90 7.43
C ILE A 21 -17.70 -8.83 6.40
N THR A 22 -18.01 -8.64 5.11
CA THR A 22 -17.40 -9.40 4.01
C THR A 22 -15.97 -8.95 3.70
N GLU A 23 -15.18 -9.81 3.06
CA GLU A 23 -13.82 -9.45 2.60
C GLU A 23 -13.83 -8.28 1.61
N ASP A 24 -14.85 -8.20 0.75
CA ASP A 24 -15.04 -7.08 -0.19
C ASP A 24 -15.29 -5.75 0.56
N GLU A 25 -16.10 -5.78 1.62
CA GLU A 25 -16.30 -4.60 2.48
C GLU A 25 -15.03 -4.20 3.23
N VAL A 26 -14.22 -5.18 3.68
CA VAL A 26 -12.89 -4.90 4.24
C VAL A 26 -12.02 -4.20 3.19
N ARG A 27 -11.96 -4.74 1.98
CA ARG A 27 -11.18 -4.19 0.87
C ARG A 27 -11.61 -2.76 0.55
N GLN A 28 -12.91 -2.52 0.39
CA GLN A 28 -13.44 -1.18 0.12
C GLN A 28 -13.10 -0.21 1.25
N LYS A 29 -13.22 -0.65 2.51
CA LYS A 29 -12.88 0.17 3.68
C LYS A 29 -11.42 0.61 3.70
N TYR A 30 -10.49 -0.22 3.25
CA TYR A 30 -9.08 0.17 3.09
C TYR A 30 -8.86 1.12 1.92
N ILE A 31 -9.51 0.87 0.77
CA ILE A 31 -9.44 1.75 -0.40
C ILE A 31 -9.96 3.15 -0.07
N ASP A 32 -11.04 3.26 0.72
CA ASP A 32 -11.65 4.52 1.08
C ASP A 32 -10.73 5.42 1.94
N GLN A 33 -9.81 4.84 2.69
CA GLN A 33 -8.80 5.57 3.48
C GLN A 33 -7.68 6.16 2.61
N VAL A 34 -7.49 5.65 1.39
CA VAL A 34 -6.45 6.12 0.48
C VAL A 34 -7.00 7.28 -0.37
N PRO A 35 -6.39 8.49 -0.35
CA PRO A 35 -6.85 9.60 -1.18
C PRO A 35 -6.93 9.30 -2.68
N MET A 36 -6.00 8.50 -3.22
CA MET A 36 -6.02 8.05 -4.62
C MET A 36 -7.08 6.98 -4.93
N LYS A 37 -7.85 6.51 -3.93
CA LYS A 37 -8.94 5.53 -4.09
C LYS A 37 -8.54 4.24 -4.81
N ARG A 38 -7.32 3.77 -4.54
CA ARG A 38 -6.83 2.46 -4.99
C ARG A 38 -5.80 1.89 -4.01
N GLY A 39 -5.61 0.57 -4.07
CA GLY A 39 -4.49 -0.08 -3.41
C GLY A 39 -3.14 0.26 -4.04
N CYS A 40 -2.08 0.14 -3.23
CA CYS A 40 -0.70 0.14 -3.71
C CYS A 40 -0.40 -1.20 -4.40
N THR A 41 0.22 -1.14 -5.58
CA THR A 41 0.64 -2.27 -6.42
C THR A 41 2.15 -2.52 -6.29
N TYR A 42 2.60 -3.69 -6.75
CA TYR A 42 4.04 -4.01 -6.74
C TYR A 42 4.84 -3.02 -7.60
N ASP A 43 4.27 -2.58 -8.73
CA ASP A 43 4.90 -1.62 -9.64
C ASP A 43 5.08 -0.25 -8.96
N ASP A 44 4.09 0.23 -8.19
CA ASP A 44 4.22 1.49 -7.43
C ASP A 44 5.45 1.49 -6.49
N VAL A 45 5.77 0.33 -5.90
CA VAL A 45 6.94 0.17 -5.03
C VAL A 45 8.20 0.01 -5.85
N ALA A 46 8.16 -0.82 -6.90
CA ALA A 46 9.30 -1.09 -7.76
C ALA A 46 9.82 0.19 -8.44
N ASP A 47 8.93 1.04 -8.96
CA ASP A 47 9.29 2.28 -9.62
C ASP A 47 10.04 3.24 -8.69
N VAL A 48 9.57 3.38 -7.44
CA VAL A 48 10.24 4.20 -6.42
C VAL A 48 11.60 3.62 -6.07
N VAL A 49 11.71 2.29 -5.92
CA VAL A 49 12.99 1.61 -5.64
C VAL A 49 13.96 1.79 -6.80
N VAL A 50 13.52 1.66 -8.05
CA VAL A 50 14.34 1.87 -9.24
C VAL A 50 14.87 3.31 -9.30
N PHE A 51 14.01 4.30 -9.02
CA PHE A 51 14.44 5.69 -8.93
C PHE A 51 15.50 5.89 -7.84
N LEU A 52 15.24 5.41 -6.62
CA LEU A 52 16.15 5.57 -5.48
C LEU A 52 17.48 4.84 -5.67
N ALA A 53 17.50 3.75 -6.45
CA ALA A 53 18.72 3.02 -6.79
C ALA A 53 19.49 3.61 -7.97
N SER A 54 18.93 4.60 -8.66
CA SER A 54 19.57 5.25 -9.82
C SER A 54 20.46 6.43 -9.43
N ASP A 55 21.35 6.83 -10.34
CA ASP A 55 22.19 8.04 -10.17
C ASP A 55 21.36 9.32 -9.99
N ALA A 56 20.11 9.35 -10.45
CA ALA A 56 19.22 10.49 -10.31
C ALA A 56 18.87 10.81 -8.84
N ALA A 57 18.92 9.80 -7.96
CA ALA A 57 18.72 9.96 -6.52
C ALA A 57 20.02 10.11 -5.73
N GLY A 58 21.17 10.32 -6.39
CA GLY A 58 22.51 10.26 -5.79
C GLY A 58 22.79 11.23 -4.64
N TYR A 59 21.92 12.22 -4.40
CA TYR A 59 22.02 13.15 -3.25
C TYR A 59 20.93 12.93 -2.18
N MET A 60 20.17 11.83 -2.26
CA MET A 60 19.14 11.47 -1.29
C MET A 60 19.67 10.40 -0.33
N THR A 61 19.61 10.66 0.98
CA THR A 61 19.94 9.67 2.02
C THR A 61 19.16 9.93 3.30
N GLY A 62 18.96 8.90 4.13
CA GLY A 62 18.25 9.00 5.41
C GLY A 62 16.75 9.31 5.30
N GLN A 63 16.15 9.09 4.12
CA GLN A 63 14.76 9.45 3.84
C GLN A 63 13.81 8.29 4.14
N ALA A 64 12.63 8.61 4.67
CA ALA A 64 11.48 7.71 4.71
C ALA A 64 10.48 8.15 3.64
N ILE A 65 10.42 7.44 2.52
CA ILE A 65 9.62 7.82 1.35
C ILE A 65 8.24 7.15 1.43
N ASN A 66 7.18 7.95 1.39
CA ASN A 66 5.80 7.47 1.41
C ASN A 66 5.40 6.89 0.04
N VAL A 67 4.97 5.63 0.01
CA VAL A 67 4.34 4.97 -1.16
C VAL A 67 2.93 4.51 -0.77
N THR A 68 2.10 5.48 -0.38
CA THR A 68 0.85 5.24 0.37
C THR A 68 -0.40 5.77 -0.34
N GLY A 69 -0.30 6.24 -1.58
CA GLY A 69 -1.42 6.84 -2.30
C GLY A 69 -2.03 8.07 -1.59
N GLY A 70 -1.24 8.74 -0.74
CA GLY A 70 -1.63 9.90 0.05
C GLY A 70 -2.15 9.60 1.46
N GLN A 71 -2.18 8.33 1.90
CA GLN A 71 -2.66 7.98 3.24
C GLN A 71 -1.77 8.52 4.37
N ILE A 72 -0.48 8.75 4.08
CA ILE A 72 0.50 9.39 4.97
C ILE A 72 1.14 10.54 4.20
N MET A 73 1.30 11.70 4.86
CA MET A 73 1.94 12.89 4.31
C MET A 73 2.91 13.46 5.34
N HIS A 74 4.21 13.52 5.02
CA HIS A 74 5.28 14.16 5.80
C HIS A 74 6.42 14.60 4.90
#